data_AF-A0A2E0CEH5-F1
#
_entry.id   AF-A0A2E0CEH5-F1
#
_cell.length_a   1.000
_cell.length_b   1.000
_cell.length_c   1.000
_cell.angle_alpha   90.00
_cell.angle_beta   90.00
_cell.angle_gamma   90.00
#
_symmetry.space_group_name_H-M   'P 1'
#
loop_
_entity.id
_entity.type
_entity.pdbx_description
1 polymer ?
#
loop_
_entity_poly.entity_id
_entity_poly.type
_entity_poly.pdbx_seq_one_letter_code
_entity_poly.pdbx_strand_id
1 'polypeptide(L)'
;MNIDEAKIIIDKQLEKVIYADTGYVLNNLHPIRVIQSLKSIIGIDMDSPNEKLIQWGEEYSNGINRLSEDYFKYSIKKPKETIVLSYLGKYILSEDHESCIRELQDLCLVSDGNQIFEYLIEFSSLHNRRALSFIWSAYRINIFMKNKFSYQLLFLSVQSLLKNQFGSDGAMLKIDNSIVIESIKSTLLTRSVRINENLSNCNLKDIFFDIKNSCSIEIDVLTKGRYALLDYLNNLDFDKITKELVLFLDACRMVLKNSNDYDSEIANIINQVVLGGLYVKENW
;
A
#
# COMPACT_ATOMS: atom_id res chain seq x y z
N MET A 1 -15.33 -21.49 -3.41
CA MET A 1 -15.62 -20.29 -4.22
C MET A 1 -14.65 -20.23 -5.39
N ASN A 2 -15.08 -19.77 -6.57
CA ASN A 2 -14.16 -19.57 -7.71
C ASN A 2 -13.53 -18.16 -7.72
N ILE A 3 -12.51 -17.96 -8.55
CA ILE A 3 -11.78 -16.68 -8.62
C ILE A 3 -12.63 -15.49 -9.09
N ASP A 4 -13.61 -15.72 -9.95
CA ASP A 4 -14.48 -14.66 -10.47
C ASP A 4 -15.44 -14.16 -9.38
N GLU A 5 -16.02 -15.08 -8.60
CA GLU A 5 -16.82 -14.77 -7.41
C GLU A 5 -15.99 -14.00 -6.37
N ALA A 6 -14.79 -14.50 -6.05
CA ALA A 6 -13.87 -13.85 -5.14
C ALA A 6 -13.54 -12.42 -5.60
N LYS A 7 -13.26 -12.24 -6.89
CA LYS A 7 -12.96 -10.94 -7.47
C LYS A 7 -14.13 -9.96 -7.36
N ILE A 8 -15.38 -10.39 -7.59
CA ILE A 8 -16.55 -9.52 -7.44
C ILE A 8 -16.67 -8.99 -6.01
N ILE A 9 -16.43 -9.84 -5.01
CA ILE A 9 -16.48 -9.45 -3.60
C ILE A 9 -15.35 -8.45 -3.29
N ILE A 10 -14.13 -8.76 -3.71
CA ILE A 10 -12.95 -7.90 -3.52
C ILE A 10 -13.12 -6.53 -4.20
N ASP A 11 -13.67 -6.48 -5.42
CA ASP A 11 -13.94 -5.23 -6.13
C ASP A 11 -14.91 -4.34 -5.33
N LYS A 12 -15.94 -4.93 -4.71
CA LYS A 12 -16.88 -4.21 -3.83
C LYS A 12 -16.22 -3.73 -2.55
N GLN A 13 -15.37 -4.55 -1.92
CA GLN A 13 -14.60 -4.15 -0.74
C GLN A 13 -13.69 -2.95 -1.05
N LEU A 14 -12.96 -3.01 -2.16
CA LEU A 14 -12.09 -1.92 -2.64
C LEU A 14 -12.88 -0.63 -2.89
N GLU A 15 -14.00 -0.73 -3.62
CA GLU A 15 -14.89 0.42 -3.86
C GLU A 15 -15.41 1.01 -2.55
N LYS A 16 -15.74 0.17 -1.56
CA LYS A 16 -16.19 0.64 -0.24
C LYS A 16 -15.10 1.42 0.48
N VAL A 17 -13.87 0.90 0.55
CA VAL A 17 -12.78 1.53 1.29
C VAL A 17 -12.15 2.74 0.61
N ILE A 18 -12.32 2.91 -0.71
CA ILE A 18 -11.96 4.16 -1.41
C ILE A 18 -12.73 5.36 -0.84
N TYR A 19 -13.98 5.12 -0.42
CA TYR A 19 -14.85 6.13 0.19
C TYR A 19 -14.86 6.02 1.71
N ALA A 20 -13.83 5.44 2.33
CA ALA A 20 -13.75 5.35 3.79
C ALA A 20 -13.56 6.73 4.44
N ASP A 21 -14.42 7.09 5.38
CA ASP A 21 -14.22 8.25 6.24
C ASP A 21 -13.33 7.86 7.42
N THR A 22 -12.06 8.25 7.34
CA THR A 22 -11.04 7.99 8.37
C THR A 22 -10.78 9.19 9.27
N GLY A 23 -11.69 10.18 9.32
CA GLY A 23 -11.60 11.30 10.26
C GLY A 23 -10.37 12.17 10.02
N TYR A 24 -10.13 12.55 8.76
CA TYR A 24 -8.97 13.32 8.30
C TYR A 24 -7.60 12.68 8.58
N VAL A 25 -7.47 11.46 9.10
CA VAL A 25 -6.16 10.82 9.33
C VAL A 25 -5.91 9.74 8.29
N LEU A 26 -5.18 10.11 7.22
CA LEU A 26 -4.61 9.14 6.28
C LEU A 26 -3.28 8.69 6.90
N ASN A 27 -3.32 7.65 7.70
CA ASN A 27 -2.13 7.00 8.23
C ASN A 27 -1.79 5.74 7.43
N ASN A 28 -0.70 5.09 7.80
CA ASN A 28 -0.25 3.83 7.22
C ASN A 28 -1.21 2.65 7.42
N LEU A 29 -2.29 2.84 8.18
CA LEU A 29 -3.33 1.85 8.46
C LEU A 29 -4.64 2.18 7.74
N HIS A 30 -4.61 3.07 6.73
CA HIS A 30 -5.81 3.41 5.97
C HIS A 30 -6.46 2.15 5.36
N PRO A 31 -7.80 2.01 5.39
CA PRO A 31 -8.50 0.81 4.92
C PRO A 31 -8.19 0.38 3.48
N ILE A 32 -7.88 1.34 2.61
CA ILE A 32 -7.40 1.09 1.24
C ILE A 32 -6.17 0.18 1.24
N ARG A 33 -5.18 0.45 2.10
CA ARG A 33 -3.97 -0.37 2.20
C ARG A 33 -4.33 -1.78 2.66
N VAL A 34 -5.20 -1.90 3.66
CA VAL A 34 -5.59 -3.19 4.27
C VAL A 34 -6.28 -4.09 3.24
N ILE A 35 -7.33 -3.61 2.56
CA ILE A 35 -8.05 -4.41 1.57
C ILE A 35 -7.19 -4.70 0.34
N GLN A 36 -6.33 -3.77 -0.08
CA GLN A 36 -5.39 -4.04 -1.15
C GLN A 36 -4.39 -5.14 -0.78
N SER A 37 -3.84 -5.11 0.43
CA SER A 37 -2.93 -6.13 0.95
C SER A 37 -3.63 -7.49 1.08
N LEU A 38 -4.85 -7.52 1.63
CA LEU A 38 -5.69 -8.72 1.70
C LEU A 38 -5.91 -9.33 0.31
N LYS A 39 -6.31 -8.52 -0.67
CA LYS A 39 -6.45 -8.92 -2.07
C LYS A 39 -5.18 -9.52 -2.65
N SER A 40 -4.01 -8.96 -2.32
CA SER A 40 -2.73 -9.46 -2.79
C SER A 40 -2.31 -10.78 -2.15
N ILE A 41 -2.69 -11.01 -0.88
CA ILE A 41 -2.48 -12.29 -0.18
C ILE A 41 -3.43 -13.36 -0.73
N ILE A 42 -4.71 -13.05 -0.92
CA ILE A 42 -5.67 -13.97 -1.55
C ILE A 42 -5.18 -14.39 -2.93
N GLY A 43 -4.65 -13.44 -3.71
CA GLY A 43 -4.07 -13.71 -5.04
C GLY A 43 -2.78 -14.54 -5.05
N ILE A 44 -2.28 -15.03 -3.91
CA ILE A 44 -1.21 -16.05 -3.87
C ILE A 44 -1.72 -17.36 -4.46
N ASP A 45 -2.98 -17.72 -4.18
CA ASP A 45 -3.67 -18.90 -4.70
C ASP A 45 -4.95 -18.48 -5.43
N MET A 46 -4.87 -18.41 -6.76
CA MET A 46 -6.02 -18.05 -7.59
C MET A 46 -6.93 -19.25 -7.88
N ASP A 47 -6.43 -20.47 -7.73
CA ASP A 47 -7.19 -21.69 -8.02
C ASP A 47 -8.13 -22.03 -6.85
N SER A 48 -7.70 -21.72 -5.63
CA SER A 48 -8.48 -21.87 -4.40
C SER A 48 -8.43 -20.59 -3.53
N PRO A 49 -9.15 -19.53 -3.92
CA PRO A 49 -9.18 -18.28 -3.16
C PRO A 49 -9.59 -18.49 -1.70
N ASN A 50 -8.88 -17.84 -0.78
CA ASN A 50 -9.09 -18.01 0.65
C ASN A 50 -10.39 -17.35 1.14
N GLU A 51 -11.44 -18.17 1.30
CA GLU A 51 -12.77 -17.75 1.77
C GLU A 51 -12.73 -17.06 3.14
N LYS A 52 -11.90 -17.56 4.07
CA LYS A 52 -11.76 -16.98 5.42
C LYS A 52 -11.24 -15.54 5.36
N LEU A 53 -10.23 -15.29 4.54
CA LEU A 53 -9.67 -13.95 4.35
C LEU A 53 -10.68 -13.02 3.66
N ILE A 54 -11.46 -13.54 2.70
CA ILE A 54 -12.49 -12.76 2.02
C ILE A 54 -13.58 -12.33 3.01
N GLN A 55 -14.07 -13.25 3.84
CA GLN A 55 -15.03 -12.95 4.90
C GLN A 55 -14.46 -11.92 5.89
N TRP A 56 -13.21 -12.09 6.32
CA TRP A 56 -12.55 -11.11 7.20
C TRP A 56 -12.53 -9.71 6.58
N GLY A 57 -12.24 -9.61 5.28
CA GLY A 57 -12.27 -8.34 4.54
C GLY A 57 -13.66 -7.69 4.49
N GLU A 58 -14.74 -8.50 4.40
CA GLU A 58 -16.11 -7.99 4.46
C GLU A 58 -16.45 -7.44 5.84
N GLU A 59 -16.14 -8.19 6.91
CA GLU A 59 -16.36 -7.76 8.29
C GLU A 59 -15.58 -6.49 8.62
N TYR A 60 -14.30 -6.44 8.25
CA TYR A 60 -13.46 -5.25 8.38
C TYR A 60 -14.04 -4.05 7.64
N SER A 61 -14.48 -4.23 6.39
CA SER A 61 -15.03 -3.15 5.58
C SER A 61 -16.40 -2.69 6.06
N ASN A 62 -17.18 -3.54 6.73
CA ASN A 62 -18.51 -3.23 7.25
C ASN A 62 -18.51 -2.28 8.44
N GLY A 63 -17.44 -2.26 9.23
CA GLY A 63 -17.29 -1.32 10.34
C GLY A 63 -16.89 0.11 9.94
N ILE A 64 -16.78 0.42 8.65
CA ILE A 64 -16.21 1.68 8.15
C ILE A 64 -17.30 2.66 7.74
N ASN A 65 -17.25 3.86 8.31
CA ASN A 65 -18.07 5.01 7.86
C ASN A 65 -17.69 5.42 6.45
N ARG A 66 -18.67 5.89 5.66
CA ARG A 66 -18.43 6.31 4.27
C ARG A 66 -18.53 7.82 4.13
N LEU A 67 -17.59 8.37 3.36
CA LEU A 67 -17.64 9.72 2.82
C LEU A 67 -18.83 9.85 1.87
N SER A 68 -19.32 11.09 1.71
CA SER A 68 -20.31 11.38 0.68
C SER A 68 -19.74 11.15 -0.72
N GLU A 69 -20.61 10.82 -1.69
CA GLU A 69 -20.18 10.64 -3.09
C GLU A 69 -19.55 11.91 -3.67
N ASP A 70 -20.02 13.08 -3.22
CA ASP A 70 -19.50 14.40 -3.61
C ASP A 70 -18.14 14.73 -3.00
N TYR A 71 -17.58 13.91 -2.10
CA TYR A 71 -16.26 14.18 -1.52
C TYR A 71 -15.17 14.28 -2.59
N PHE A 72 -15.27 13.44 -3.62
CA PHE A 72 -14.36 13.46 -4.78
C PHE A 72 -14.92 14.28 -5.95
N LYS A 73 -15.71 15.32 -5.68
CA LYS A 73 -16.31 16.11 -6.74
C LYS A 73 -15.25 16.72 -7.66
N TYR A 74 -15.38 16.41 -8.94
CA TYR A 74 -14.58 17.00 -10.01
C TYR A 74 -15.17 18.37 -10.37
N SER A 75 -14.40 19.43 -10.21
CA SER A 75 -14.88 20.81 -10.39
C SER A 75 -14.50 21.42 -11.73
N ILE A 76 -13.40 20.95 -12.33
CA ILE A 76 -12.86 21.47 -13.58
C ILE A 76 -13.50 20.78 -14.78
N LYS A 77 -13.97 21.57 -15.77
CA LYS A 77 -14.57 21.08 -17.02
C LYS A 77 -13.63 21.19 -18.24
N LYS A 78 -12.63 22.07 -18.17
CA LYS A 78 -11.63 22.27 -19.22
C LYS A 78 -10.27 22.44 -18.56
N PRO A 79 -9.26 21.69 -18.99
CA PRO A 79 -7.94 21.89 -18.45
C PRO A 79 -7.37 23.24 -18.90
N LYS A 80 -6.43 23.78 -18.12
CA LYS A 80 -5.60 24.90 -18.56
C LYS A 80 -4.76 24.57 -19.79
N GLU A 81 -4.31 25.62 -20.49
CA GLU A 81 -3.55 25.49 -21.74
C GLU A 81 -2.20 24.76 -21.57
N THR A 82 -1.53 24.94 -20.43
CA THR A 82 -0.24 24.30 -20.15
C THR A 82 -0.30 23.53 -18.84
N ILE A 83 -0.21 22.20 -18.94
CA ILE A 83 -0.25 21.27 -17.82
C ILE A 83 1.15 20.67 -17.65
N VAL A 84 1.71 20.81 -16.45
CA VAL A 84 3.05 20.33 -16.12
C VAL A 84 3.01 19.65 -14.76
N LEU A 85 3.40 18.37 -14.71
CA LEU A 85 3.41 17.56 -13.49
C LEU A 85 4.12 18.23 -12.31
N SER A 86 5.21 18.98 -12.58
CA SER A 86 5.99 19.64 -11.52
C SER A 86 5.21 20.71 -10.75
N TYR A 87 4.13 21.27 -11.31
CA TYR A 87 3.28 22.21 -10.57
C TYR A 87 2.53 21.53 -9.43
N LEU A 88 2.13 20.27 -9.60
CA LEU A 88 1.51 19.52 -8.51
C LEU A 88 2.47 19.39 -7.32
N GLY A 89 3.73 19.00 -7.58
CA GLY A 89 4.75 18.94 -6.54
C GLY A 89 5.02 20.29 -5.88
N LYS A 90 5.06 21.39 -6.66
CA LYS A 90 5.21 22.75 -6.11
C LYS A 90 4.09 23.09 -5.11
N TYR A 91 2.84 22.80 -5.46
CA TYR A 91 1.71 23.10 -4.58
C TYR A 91 1.68 22.20 -3.34
N ILE A 92 2.13 20.94 -3.48
CA ILE A 92 2.27 20.03 -2.34
C ILE A 92 3.29 20.59 -1.34
N LEU A 93 4.46 21.05 -1.82
CA LEU A 93 5.51 21.62 -0.96
C LEU A 93 5.08 22.94 -0.31
N SER A 94 4.21 23.72 -0.95
CA SER A 94 3.68 24.96 -0.37
C SER A 94 2.42 24.75 0.47
N GLU A 95 2.00 23.50 0.67
CA GLU A 95 0.76 23.13 1.39
C GLU A 95 -0.49 23.85 0.84
N ASP A 96 -0.49 24.20 -0.45
CA ASP A 96 -1.62 24.87 -1.09
C ASP A 96 -2.64 23.81 -1.54
N HIS A 97 -3.52 23.45 -0.59
CA HIS A 97 -4.54 22.42 -0.78
C HIS A 97 -5.42 22.68 -2.00
N GLU A 98 -5.94 23.90 -2.16
CA GLU A 98 -6.84 24.21 -3.28
C GLU A 98 -6.14 24.08 -4.62
N SER A 99 -4.93 24.63 -4.74
CA SER A 99 -4.17 24.57 -5.98
C SER A 99 -3.68 23.15 -6.28
N CYS A 100 -3.37 22.34 -5.27
CA CYS A 100 -3.10 20.91 -5.44
C CYS A 100 -4.28 20.18 -6.08
N ILE A 101 -5.49 20.38 -5.56
CA ILE A 101 -6.68 19.70 -6.07
C ILE A 101 -7.02 20.18 -7.49
N ARG A 102 -6.92 21.49 -7.75
CA ARG A 102 -7.12 22.03 -9.11
C ARG A 102 -6.10 21.46 -10.09
N GLU A 103 -4.82 21.45 -9.74
CA GLU A 103 -3.76 20.91 -10.59
C GLU A 103 -3.94 19.41 -10.85
N LEU A 104 -4.33 18.65 -9.83
CA LEU A 104 -4.61 17.23 -9.98
C LEU A 104 -5.80 16.99 -10.92
N GLN A 105 -6.85 17.79 -10.81
CA GLN A 105 -8.00 17.72 -11.72
C GLN A 105 -7.61 18.09 -13.16
N ASP A 106 -6.72 19.06 -13.37
CA ASP A 106 -6.21 19.33 -14.72
C ASP A 106 -5.42 18.14 -15.29
N LEU A 107 -4.53 17.54 -14.49
CA LEU A 107 -3.72 16.39 -14.89
C LEU A 107 -4.57 15.16 -15.24
N CYS A 108 -5.58 14.85 -14.42
CA CYS A 108 -6.48 13.72 -14.65
C CYS A 108 -7.40 13.89 -15.86
N LEU A 109 -7.55 15.10 -16.42
CA LEU A 109 -8.29 15.30 -17.68
C LEU A 109 -7.48 14.89 -18.92
N VAL A 110 -6.16 14.80 -18.81
CA VAL A 110 -5.25 14.55 -19.94
C VAL A 110 -4.39 13.30 -19.78
N SER A 111 -4.58 12.54 -18.70
CA SER A 111 -3.77 11.37 -18.34
C SER A 111 -4.66 10.23 -17.84
N ASP A 112 -4.22 8.99 -18.08
CA ASP A 112 -4.82 7.76 -17.54
C ASP A 112 -4.51 7.55 -16.04
N GLY A 113 -3.79 8.48 -15.41
CA GLY A 113 -3.45 8.49 -14.00
C GLY A 113 -2.15 7.77 -13.65
N ASN A 114 -1.69 6.81 -14.47
CA ASN A 114 -0.51 6.00 -14.15
C ASN A 114 0.77 6.83 -14.09
N GLN A 115 0.96 7.73 -15.05
CA GLN A 115 2.11 8.65 -15.05
C GLN A 115 2.09 9.61 -13.85
N ILE A 116 0.89 9.98 -13.37
CA ILE A 116 0.73 10.82 -12.18
C ILE A 116 1.12 10.01 -10.93
N PHE A 117 0.69 8.75 -10.82
CA PHE A 117 1.11 7.86 -9.73
C PHE A 117 2.62 7.69 -9.69
N GLU A 118 3.25 7.37 -10.83
CA GLU A 118 4.71 7.23 -10.90
C GLU A 118 5.41 8.53 -10.48
N TYR A 119 4.87 9.69 -10.87
CA TYR A 119 5.38 10.98 -10.41
C TYR A 119 5.22 11.16 -8.90
N LEU A 120 4.09 10.78 -8.31
CA LEU A 120 3.88 10.85 -6.86
C LEU A 120 4.79 9.88 -6.09
N ILE A 121 5.11 8.71 -6.66
CA ILE A 121 6.10 7.77 -6.11
C ILE A 121 7.51 8.41 -6.14
N GLU A 122 7.92 8.99 -7.28
CA GLU A 122 9.18 9.73 -7.39
C GLU A 122 9.22 10.89 -6.38
N PHE A 123 8.16 11.69 -6.32
CA PHE A 123 8.07 12.85 -5.44
C PHE A 123 8.12 12.46 -3.96
N SER A 124 7.36 11.44 -3.54
CA SER A 124 7.34 10.95 -2.16
C SER A 124 8.68 10.36 -1.73
N SER A 125 9.40 9.66 -2.62
CA SER A 125 10.73 9.12 -2.33
C SER A 125 11.74 10.20 -1.91
N LEU A 126 11.57 11.42 -2.44
CA LEU A 126 12.43 12.58 -2.17
C LEU A 126 11.93 13.43 -0.99
N HIS A 127 10.62 13.67 -0.90
CA HIS A 127 10.08 14.69 0.00
C HIS A 127 9.31 14.15 1.21
N ASN A 128 8.63 12.99 1.08
CA ASN A 128 7.82 12.43 2.16
C ASN A 128 7.68 10.91 2.01
N ARG A 129 8.66 10.17 2.54
CA ARG A 129 8.69 8.71 2.46
C ARG A 129 7.57 8.01 3.22
N ARG A 130 6.97 8.67 4.23
CA ARG A 130 5.85 8.10 5.00
C ARG A 130 4.59 7.92 4.16
N ALA A 131 4.40 8.73 3.13
CA ALA A 131 3.28 8.59 2.20
C ALA A 131 3.50 7.45 1.19
N LEU A 132 4.73 6.96 1.03
CA LEU A 132 5.12 6.04 -0.05
C LEU A 132 4.31 4.75 -0.02
N SER A 133 4.15 4.12 1.16
CA SER A 133 3.38 2.88 1.30
C SER A 133 1.91 3.05 0.95
N PHE A 134 1.32 4.22 1.26
CA PHE A 134 -0.05 4.54 0.85
C PHE A 134 -0.15 4.71 -0.67
N ILE A 135 0.72 5.55 -1.25
CA ILE A 135 0.73 5.83 -2.70
C ILE A 135 0.96 4.54 -3.48
N TRP A 136 1.84 3.67 -2.98
CA TRP A 136 2.12 2.38 -3.59
C TRP A 136 0.91 1.45 -3.60
N SER A 137 0.20 1.32 -2.47
CA SER A 137 -1.08 0.59 -2.42
C SER A 137 -2.12 1.20 -3.35
N ALA A 138 -2.26 2.52 -3.39
CA ALA A 138 -3.19 3.21 -4.28
C ALA A 138 -2.89 2.94 -5.77
N TYR A 139 -1.62 2.99 -6.16
CA TYR A 139 -1.17 2.62 -7.51
C TYR A 139 -1.51 1.16 -7.85
N ARG A 140 -1.24 0.21 -6.94
CA ARG A 140 -1.58 -1.21 -7.15
C ARG A 140 -3.08 -1.44 -7.33
N ILE A 141 -3.93 -0.69 -6.62
CA ILE A 141 -5.39 -0.72 -6.81
C ILE A 141 -5.76 -0.12 -8.16
N ASN A 142 -5.14 0.99 -8.55
CA ASN A 142 -5.42 1.64 -9.82
C ASN A 142 -5.23 0.67 -11.00
N ILE A 143 -4.09 -0.03 -11.02
CA ILE A 143 -3.79 -1.04 -12.03
C ILE A 143 -4.80 -2.20 -11.97
N PHE A 144 -5.11 -2.71 -10.77
CA PHE A 144 -6.05 -3.82 -10.62
C PHE A 144 -7.47 -3.47 -11.09
N MET A 145 -7.95 -2.28 -10.74
CA MET A 145 -9.28 -1.77 -11.09
C MET A 145 -9.32 -1.12 -12.48
N LYS A 146 -8.28 -1.30 -13.30
CA LYS A 146 -8.18 -0.79 -14.67
C LYS A 146 -8.52 0.71 -14.75
N ASN A 147 -7.91 1.50 -13.87
CA ASN A 147 -8.03 2.96 -13.82
C ASN A 147 -9.45 3.50 -13.48
N LYS A 148 -10.42 2.65 -13.11
CA LYS A 148 -11.81 3.05 -12.78
C LYS A 148 -11.88 4.16 -11.72
N PHE A 149 -10.98 4.15 -10.75
CA PHE A 149 -10.95 5.07 -9.62
C PHE A 149 -9.67 5.92 -9.55
N SER A 150 -9.03 6.18 -10.70
CA SER A 150 -7.73 6.87 -10.76
C SER A 150 -7.74 8.19 -10.02
N TYR A 151 -8.75 9.04 -10.27
CA TYR A 151 -8.83 10.35 -9.64
C TYR A 151 -8.98 10.26 -8.12
N GLN A 152 -9.87 9.40 -7.62
CA GLN A 152 -10.10 9.21 -6.18
C GLN A 152 -8.83 8.74 -5.48
N LEU A 153 -8.14 7.75 -6.05
CA LEU A 153 -6.92 7.20 -5.49
C LEU A 153 -5.76 8.21 -5.54
N LEU A 154 -5.62 8.98 -6.61
CA LEU A 154 -4.64 10.06 -6.72
C LEU A 154 -4.96 11.21 -5.75
N PHE A 155 -6.24 11.55 -5.59
CA PHE A 155 -6.68 12.58 -4.66
C PHE A 155 -6.29 12.22 -3.23
N LEU A 156 -6.56 10.99 -2.81
CA LEU A 156 -6.14 10.49 -1.50
C LEU A 156 -4.61 10.43 -1.37
N SER A 157 -3.90 10.11 -2.45
CA SER A 157 -2.43 10.13 -2.49
C SER A 157 -1.85 11.54 -2.31
N VAL A 158 -2.47 12.55 -2.90
CA VAL A 158 -2.09 13.96 -2.68
C VAL A 158 -2.42 14.38 -1.25
N GLN A 159 -3.58 13.97 -0.72
CA GLN A 159 -3.93 14.23 0.68
C GLN A 159 -2.98 13.55 1.68
N SER A 160 -2.42 12.38 1.35
CA SER A 160 -1.43 11.73 2.21
C SER A 160 -0.09 12.47 2.20
N LEU A 161 0.28 13.09 1.07
CA LEU A 161 1.48 13.92 0.94
C LEU A 161 1.38 15.27 1.65
N LEU A 162 0.20 15.90 1.61
CA LEU A 162 -0.07 17.17 2.29
C LEU A 162 -0.12 17.05 3.82
N LYS A 163 -0.10 15.83 4.36
CA LYS A 163 -0.08 15.63 5.82
C LYS A 163 1.35 15.60 6.34
N ASN A 164 1.67 16.62 7.14
CA ASN A 164 2.82 16.59 8.04
C ASN A 164 2.56 15.58 9.16
N GLN A 165 3.00 14.34 8.97
CA GLN A 165 3.03 13.37 10.06
C GLN A 165 4.22 13.73 10.96
N PHE A 166 3.97 14.49 12.03
CA PHE A 166 4.95 14.73 13.09
C PHE A 166 5.00 13.50 14.02
N GLY A 167 6.21 12.99 14.29
CA GLY A 167 6.43 11.83 15.15
C GLY A 167 7.68 11.04 14.75
N SER A 168 8.20 10.23 15.67
CA SER A 168 9.21 9.21 15.34
C SER A 168 8.52 8.00 14.70
N ASP A 169 9.11 7.46 13.63
CA ASP A 169 8.60 6.21 13.04
C ASP A 169 8.74 5.07 14.03
N GLY A 170 7.63 4.36 14.29
CA GLY A 170 7.65 3.08 14.98
C GLY A 170 8.49 2.05 14.22
N ALA A 171 8.95 1.02 14.91
CA ALA A 171 9.81 -0.01 14.31
C ALA A 171 9.13 -0.70 13.12
N MET A 172 7.82 -0.98 13.20
CA MET A 172 7.07 -1.59 12.11
C MET A 172 6.95 -0.67 10.91
N LEU A 173 6.82 0.64 11.10
CA LEU A 173 6.77 1.58 9.98
C LEU A 173 8.10 1.63 9.22
N LYS A 174 9.23 1.54 9.92
CA LYS A 174 10.55 1.46 9.27
C LYS A 174 10.70 0.18 8.46
N ILE A 175 10.27 -0.96 9.02
CA ILE A 175 10.27 -2.26 8.34
C ILE A 175 9.36 -2.21 7.11
N ASP A 176 8.10 -1.77 7.25
CA ASP A 176 7.13 -1.62 6.16
C ASP A 176 7.69 -0.75 5.03
N ASN A 177 8.20 0.44 5.36
CA ASN A 177 8.74 1.37 4.37
C ASN A 177 9.89 0.77 3.57
N SER A 178 10.83 0.09 4.21
CA SER A 178 11.97 -0.50 3.49
C SER A 178 11.57 -1.68 2.62
N ILE A 179 10.65 -2.52 3.09
CA ILE A 179 10.12 -3.63 2.28
C ILE A 179 9.35 -3.07 1.08
N VAL A 180 8.54 -2.02 1.26
CA VAL A 180 7.84 -1.32 0.19
C VAL A 180 8.83 -0.72 -0.81
N ILE A 181 9.91 -0.10 -0.35
CA ILE A 181 10.96 0.45 -1.20
C ILE A 181 11.56 -0.62 -2.12
N GLU A 182 11.91 -1.79 -1.58
CA GLU A 182 12.42 -2.90 -2.41
C GLU A 182 11.37 -3.42 -3.40
N SER A 183 10.09 -3.44 -3.03
CA SER A 183 9.02 -3.75 -3.96
C SER A 183 8.92 -2.74 -5.11
N ILE A 184 9.16 -1.45 -4.84
CA ILE A 184 9.11 -0.40 -5.86
C ILE A 184 10.31 -0.53 -6.81
N LYS A 185 11.52 -0.69 -6.27
CA LYS A 185 12.76 -0.86 -7.05
C LYS A 185 12.68 -2.04 -8.03
N SER A 186 12.02 -3.13 -7.60
CA SER A 186 11.83 -4.33 -8.42
C SER A 186 10.65 -4.25 -9.41
N THR A 187 9.88 -3.16 -9.41
CA THR A 187 8.76 -2.98 -10.34
C THR A 187 9.19 -2.17 -11.56
N LEU A 188 8.80 -2.64 -12.75
CA LEU A 188 9.02 -1.91 -13.99
C LEU A 188 8.10 -0.68 -14.05
N LEU A 189 8.70 0.49 -13.84
CA LEU A 189 8.05 1.81 -13.93
C LEU A 189 8.74 2.66 -15.00
N THR A 190 7.99 3.51 -15.68
CA THR A 190 8.50 4.48 -16.67
C THR A 190 9.55 5.42 -16.04
N ARG A 191 9.33 5.81 -14.79
CA ARG A 191 10.18 6.73 -14.01
C ARG A 191 11.18 6.01 -13.09
N SER A 192 11.38 4.70 -13.30
CA SER A 192 12.22 3.83 -12.46
C SER A 192 13.63 4.38 -12.22
N VAL A 193 14.28 4.99 -13.22
CA VAL A 193 15.63 5.56 -13.06
C VAL A 193 15.68 6.60 -11.94
N ARG A 194 14.82 7.63 -11.99
CA ARG A 194 14.78 8.69 -10.97
C ARG A 194 14.28 8.21 -9.62
N ILE A 195 13.29 7.31 -9.63
CA ILE A 195 12.78 6.67 -8.41
C ILE A 195 13.92 5.92 -7.70
N ASN A 196 14.68 5.11 -8.44
CA ASN A 196 15.77 4.31 -7.89
C ASN A 196 16.94 5.18 -7.42
N GLU A 197 17.25 6.27 -8.12
CA GLU A 197 18.23 7.26 -7.65
C GLU A 197 17.86 7.81 -6.26
N ASN A 198 16.59 8.20 -6.05
CA ASN A 198 16.10 8.73 -4.77
C ASN A 198 16.01 7.67 -3.65
N LEU A 199 15.86 6.39 -4.02
CA LEU A 199 15.72 5.26 -3.10
C LEU A 199 17.03 4.50 -2.85
N SER A 200 18.12 4.88 -3.53
CA SER A 200 19.43 4.20 -3.51
C SER A 200 20.01 4.01 -2.11
N ASN A 201 19.77 4.96 -1.21
CA ASN A 201 20.29 4.96 0.17
C ASN A 201 19.47 4.10 1.15
N CYS A 202 18.42 3.40 0.69
CA CYS A 202 17.62 2.53 1.55
C CYS A 202 17.95 1.09 1.19
N ASN A 203 18.65 0.36 2.05
CA ASN A 203 18.88 -1.06 1.86
C ASN A 203 18.08 -1.86 2.88
N LEU A 204 17.33 -2.86 2.41
CA LEU A 204 16.66 -3.82 3.27
C LEU A 204 17.63 -4.47 4.26
N LYS A 205 18.90 -4.66 3.84
CA LYS A 205 19.98 -5.20 4.66
C LYS A 205 20.32 -4.38 5.89
N ASP A 206 20.09 -3.08 5.86
CA ASP A 206 20.40 -2.21 6.99
C ASP A 206 19.42 -2.44 8.16
N ILE A 207 18.21 -2.93 7.88
CA ILE A 207 17.22 -3.31 8.91
C ILE A 207 17.52 -4.69 9.48
N PHE A 208 18.11 -5.59 8.69
CA PHE A 208 18.38 -6.96 9.12
C PHE A 208 19.46 -7.04 10.22
N PHE A 209 20.34 -6.05 10.36
CA PHE A 209 21.38 -6.04 11.40
C PHE A 209 20.84 -5.84 12.82
N ASP A 210 19.66 -5.22 12.98
CA ASP A 210 19.07 -4.95 14.30
C ASP A 210 18.21 -6.11 14.83
N ILE A 211 18.02 -7.17 14.04
CA ILE A 211 17.01 -8.22 14.23
C ILE A 211 17.72 -9.54 14.63
N LYS A 212 17.68 -9.91 15.92
CA LYS A 212 18.40 -11.08 16.50
C LYS A 212 17.85 -12.40 15.96
N ASN A 213 18.63 -13.23 15.27
CA ASN A 213 18.22 -14.58 14.81
C ASN A 213 17.31 -15.33 15.80
N SER A 214 16.05 -15.55 15.42
CA SER A 214 15.09 -16.38 16.17
C SER A 214 15.23 -17.84 15.73
N CYS A 215 15.30 -18.78 16.69
CA CYS A 215 15.39 -20.21 16.37
C CYS A 215 14.05 -20.89 16.10
N SER A 216 12.91 -20.27 16.45
CA SER A 216 11.58 -20.82 16.17
C SER A 216 11.05 -20.31 14.83
N ILE A 217 10.55 -21.24 14.02
CA ILE A 217 9.94 -20.97 12.72
C ILE A 217 8.44 -21.21 12.86
N GLU A 218 7.64 -20.15 12.79
CA GLU A 218 6.19 -20.25 12.61
C GLU A 218 5.79 -20.27 11.13
N ILE A 219 6.51 -19.53 10.28
CA ILE A 219 6.19 -19.36 8.87
C ILE A 219 7.37 -19.83 8.02
N ASP A 220 7.19 -21.00 7.38
CA ASP A 220 8.22 -21.70 6.59
C ASP A 220 8.33 -21.15 5.16
N VAL A 221 8.77 -19.89 5.05
CA VAL A 221 8.98 -19.22 3.76
C VAL A 221 10.09 -19.89 2.95
N LEU A 222 11.11 -20.44 3.59
CA LEU A 222 12.25 -21.06 2.89
C LEU A 222 11.82 -22.29 2.08
N THR A 223 10.87 -23.09 2.59
CA THR A 223 10.38 -24.28 1.87
C THR A 223 9.20 -23.97 0.98
N LYS A 224 8.24 -23.16 1.44
CA LYS A 224 6.95 -22.93 0.74
C LYS A 224 6.86 -21.60 0.00
N GLY A 225 7.91 -20.76 0.06
CA GLY A 225 7.89 -19.40 -0.46
C GLY A 225 6.72 -18.60 0.13
N ARG A 226 6.10 -17.78 -0.72
CA ARG A 226 4.93 -16.97 -0.34
C ARG A 226 3.71 -17.78 0.08
N TYR A 227 3.59 -19.06 -0.28
CA TYR A 227 2.46 -19.89 0.17
C TYR A 227 2.47 -20.12 1.68
N ALA A 228 3.64 -20.06 2.35
CA ALA A 228 3.70 -20.14 3.81
C ALA A 228 2.87 -19.04 4.49
N LEU A 229 2.76 -17.86 3.88
CA LEU A 229 1.94 -16.76 4.42
C LEU A 229 0.46 -17.14 4.44
N LEU A 230 0.00 -17.80 3.37
CA LEU A 230 -1.38 -18.24 3.23
C LEU A 230 -1.68 -19.41 4.17
N ASP A 231 -0.75 -20.36 4.28
CA ASP A 231 -0.83 -21.49 5.22
C ASP A 231 -0.93 -21.00 6.67
N TYR A 232 -0.08 -20.04 7.05
CA TYR A 232 -0.12 -19.45 8.39
C TYR A 232 -1.47 -18.78 8.64
N LEU A 233 -1.92 -17.91 7.73
CA LEU A 233 -3.20 -17.22 7.87
C LEU A 233 -4.38 -18.19 7.87
N ASN A 234 -4.31 -19.33 7.17
CA ASN A 234 -5.33 -20.38 7.19
C ASN A 234 -5.46 -21.08 8.54
N ASN A 235 -4.34 -21.29 9.23
CA ASN A 235 -4.32 -21.94 10.54
C ASN A 235 -4.57 -20.98 11.71
N LEU A 236 -4.45 -19.67 11.49
CA LEU A 236 -4.70 -18.66 12.50
C LEU A 236 -6.21 -18.53 12.80
N ASP A 237 -6.58 -18.37 14.08
CA ASP A 237 -7.97 -18.10 14.46
C ASP A 237 -8.47 -16.79 13.81
N PHE A 238 -9.75 -16.74 13.45
CA PHE A 238 -10.34 -15.64 12.69
C PHE A 238 -10.18 -14.28 13.41
N ASP A 239 -10.36 -14.27 14.73
CA ASP A 239 -10.26 -13.08 15.60
C ASP A 239 -8.81 -12.59 15.81
N LYS A 240 -7.81 -13.44 15.52
CA LYS A 240 -6.39 -13.09 15.60
C LYS A 240 -5.87 -12.45 14.31
N ILE A 241 -6.66 -12.45 13.23
CA ILE A 241 -6.29 -11.74 12.00
C ILE A 241 -6.51 -10.25 12.23
N THR A 242 -5.43 -9.47 12.22
CA THR A 242 -5.45 -8.01 12.39
C THR A 242 -5.07 -7.30 11.11
N LYS A 243 -5.50 -6.04 10.97
CA LYS A 243 -5.13 -5.20 9.80
C LYS A 243 -3.62 -5.00 9.71
N GLU A 244 -2.96 -4.85 10.84
CA GLU A 244 -1.51 -4.68 10.93
C GLU A 244 -0.78 -5.96 10.46
N LEU A 245 -1.25 -7.14 10.88
CA LEU A 245 -0.71 -8.41 10.40
C LEU A 245 -0.87 -8.55 8.88
N VAL A 246 -2.06 -8.22 8.35
CA VAL A 246 -2.33 -8.28 6.91
C VAL A 246 -1.40 -7.35 6.12
N LEU A 247 -1.18 -6.12 6.59
CA LEU A 247 -0.28 -5.16 5.96
C LEU A 247 1.17 -5.66 5.97
N PHE A 248 1.64 -6.15 7.12
CA PHE A 248 2.99 -6.67 7.27
C PHE A 248 3.26 -7.88 6.37
N LEU A 249 2.33 -8.85 6.33
CA LEU A 249 2.50 -10.04 5.51
C LEU A 249 2.45 -9.72 4.00
N ASP A 250 1.61 -8.79 3.54
CA ASP A 250 1.64 -8.36 2.13
C ASP A 250 2.92 -7.60 1.79
N ALA A 251 3.45 -6.79 2.72
CA ALA A 251 4.75 -6.17 2.54
C ALA A 251 5.80 -7.24 2.22
N CYS A 252 5.94 -8.24 3.08
CA CYS A 252 6.89 -9.34 2.86
C CYS A 252 6.61 -10.10 1.55
N ARG A 253 5.33 -10.39 1.26
CA ARG A 253 4.89 -11.06 0.03
C ARG A 253 5.34 -10.32 -1.23
N MET A 254 5.44 -8.98 -1.20
CA MET A 254 5.90 -8.20 -2.35
C MET A 254 7.35 -8.50 -2.71
N VAL A 255 8.24 -8.59 -1.73
CA VAL A 255 9.66 -8.89 -1.96
C VAL A 255 9.84 -10.34 -2.42
N LEU A 256 9.17 -11.28 -1.74
CA LEU A 256 9.17 -12.72 -2.09
C LEU A 256 8.60 -13.01 -3.49
N LYS A 257 7.92 -12.06 -4.13
CA LYS A 257 7.41 -12.23 -5.50
C LYS A 257 8.51 -12.08 -6.55
N ASN A 258 9.47 -11.19 -6.30
CA ASN A 258 10.30 -10.60 -7.35
C ASN A 258 11.78 -11.02 -7.29
N SER A 259 12.26 -11.61 -6.18
CA SER A 259 13.64 -12.11 -6.08
C SER A 259 13.78 -13.14 -4.95
N ASN A 260 14.67 -14.12 -5.13
CA ASN A 260 15.11 -15.05 -4.09
C ASN A 260 16.23 -14.44 -3.20
N ASP A 261 16.78 -13.28 -3.57
CA ASP A 261 17.96 -12.67 -2.94
C ASP A 261 17.72 -12.23 -1.49
N TYR A 262 16.46 -12.16 -1.06
CA TYR A 262 16.05 -11.73 0.27
C TYR A 262 15.18 -12.77 1.00
N ASP A 263 15.01 -13.98 0.46
CA ASP A 263 14.08 -14.96 1.04
C ASP A 263 14.44 -15.32 2.48
N SER A 264 15.73 -15.51 2.76
CA SER A 264 16.22 -15.84 4.10
C SER A 264 16.00 -14.70 5.08
N GLU A 265 16.28 -13.48 4.65
CA GLU A 265 16.16 -12.32 5.49
C GLU A 265 14.69 -11.93 5.74
N ILE A 266 13.83 -12.05 4.73
CA ILE A 266 12.38 -11.91 4.88
C ILE A 266 11.81 -13.01 5.78
N ALA A 267 12.25 -14.27 5.62
CA ALA A 267 11.84 -15.36 6.50
C ALA A 267 12.19 -15.06 7.97
N ASN A 268 13.39 -14.54 8.24
CA ASN A 268 13.78 -14.13 9.58
C ASN A 268 12.86 -13.01 10.11
N ILE A 269 12.68 -11.91 9.36
CA ILE A 269 11.80 -10.80 9.76
C ILE A 269 10.40 -11.27 10.12
N ILE A 270 9.80 -12.10 9.25
CA ILE A 270 8.45 -12.61 9.47
C ILE A 270 8.36 -13.34 10.81
N ASN A 271 9.26 -14.28 11.04
CA ASN A 271 9.23 -15.10 12.24
C ASN A 271 9.45 -14.24 13.50
N GLN A 272 10.31 -13.23 13.47
CA GLN A 272 10.52 -12.35 14.64
C GLN A 272 9.31 -11.50 14.95
N VAL A 273 8.74 -10.87 13.91
CA VAL A 273 7.59 -9.97 14.07
C VAL A 273 6.38 -10.74 14.55
N VAL A 274 6.16 -11.95 14.01
CA VAL A 274 5.04 -12.80 14.38
C VAL A 274 5.21 -13.32 15.81
N LEU A 275 6.35 -13.95 16.14
CA LEU A 275 6.61 -14.50 17.47
C LEU A 275 6.69 -13.44 18.56
N GLY A 276 7.24 -12.27 18.24
CA GLY A 276 7.35 -11.16 19.16
C GLY A 276 6.05 -10.36 19.32
N GLY A 277 5.00 -10.67 18.55
CA GLY A 277 3.77 -9.87 18.53
C GLY A 277 4.01 -8.42 18.14
N LEU A 278 5.02 -8.14 17.31
CA LEU A 278 5.48 -6.78 17.02
C LEU A 278 4.57 -6.04 16.03
N TYR A 279 3.71 -6.75 15.31
CA TYR A 279 2.77 -6.19 14.36
C TYR A 279 1.56 -5.49 15.03
N VAL A 280 1.68 -5.00 16.26
CA VAL A 280 0.60 -4.26 16.95
C VAL A 280 0.65 -2.77 16.63
N LYS A 281 -0.50 -2.10 16.74
CA LYS A 281 -0.72 -0.68 16.35
C LYS A 281 0.31 0.28 16.96
N GLU A 282 0.75 0.02 18.17
CA GLU A 282 1.72 0.84 18.91
C GLU A 282 3.09 0.91 18.22
N ASN A 283 3.40 -0.04 17.34
CA ASN A 283 4.67 -0.11 16.63
C ASN A 283 4.64 0.49 15.21
N TRP A 284 3.47 0.96 14.74
CA TRP A 284 3.23 1.53 13.39
C TRP A 284 3.31 3.06 13.33
#